data_AF-A0A7S0TPM9-F1
#
_entry.id   AF-A0A7S0TPM9-F1
#
_cell.length_a   1.000
_cell.length_b   1.000
_cell.length_c   1.000
_cell.angle_alpha   90.00
_cell.angle_beta   90.00
_cell.angle_gamma   90.00
#
_symmetry.space_group_name_H-M   'P 1'
#
loop_
_entity.id
_entity.type
_entity.pdbx_description
1 polymer ?
#
loop_
_entity_poly.entity_id
_entity_poly.type
_entity_poly.pdbx_seq_one_letter_code
_entity_poly.pdbx_strand_id
1 'polypeptide(L)'
;PLALRLFRTALSLSRGGLHIASEGVGTALFAMGRVRDALPYFARAAVMQPSKLTPQQNLAAALGKLSIDGDSSYLEDAARAYHRVLAMDGGNADAACKLMLLRQQLCDWRTLESDLQRVISLTSEQMRG
;
A
#
# COMPACT_ATOMS: atom_id res chain seq x y z
N PRO A 1 -0.85 24.37 -7.24
CA PRO A 1 -0.42 23.07 -7.81
C PRO A 1 -1.62 22.20 -8.24
N LEU A 2 -1.42 21.35 -9.26
CA LEU A 2 -2.44 20.48 -9.88
C LEU A 2 -3.29 19.70 -8.87
N ALA A 3 -2.67 19.23 -7.78
CA ALA A 3 -3.32 18.51 -6.68
C ALA A 3 -4.45 19.32 -5.99
N LEU A 4 -4.28 20.63 -5.84
CA LEU A 4 -5.27 21.50 -5.20
C LEU A 4 -6.47 21.77 -6.13
N ARG A 5 -6.27 21.69 -7.46
CA ARG A 5 -7.36 21.77 -8.44
C ARG A 5 -8.17 20.49 -8.45
N LEU A 6 -7.49 19.33 -8.49
CA LEU A 6 -8.12 18.01 -8.44
C LEU A 6 -8.97 17.82 -7.18
N PHE A 7 -8.49 18.30 -6.02
CA PHE A 7 -9.21 18.29 -4.76
C PHE A 7 -10.48 19.16 -4.76
N ARG A 8 -10.44 20.34 -5.39
CA ARG A 8 -11.61 21.23 -5.51
C ARG A 8 -12.69 20.65 -6.43
N THR A 9 -12.30 20.07 -7.56
CA THR A 9 -13.23 19.36 -8.47
C THR A 9 -13.86 18.14 -7.84
N ALA A 10 -13.10 17.44 -7.01
CA ALA A 10 -13.56 16.29 -6.26
C ALA A 10 -14.60 16.62 -5.18
N LEU A 11 -14.38 17.68 -4.41
CA LEU A 11 -15.32 18.13 -3.37
C LEU A 11 -16.65 18.63 -3.96
N SER A 12 -16.64 19.11 -5.20
CA SER A 12 -17.85 19.55 -5.91
C SER A 12 -18.69 18.41 -6.48
N LEU A 13 -18.19 17.18 -6.50
CA LEU A 13 -18.90 16.00 -7.00
C LEU A 13 -19.28 15.12 -5.80
N SER A 14 -20.58 14.85 -5.66
CA SER A 14 -21.26 13.90 -4.76
C SER A 14 -20.38 12.78 -4.15
N ARG A 15 -20.76 12.23 -2.98
CA ARG A 15 -20.11 11.11 -2.22
C ARG A 15 -19.44 10.00 -3.06
N GLY A 16 -19.84 9.76 -4.31
CA GLY A 16 -19.15 8.90 -5.28
C GLY A 16 -17.79 9.41 -5.81
N GLY A 17 -17.52 10.72 -5.90
CA GLY A 17 -16.23 11.26 -6.35
C GLY A 17 -15.18 11.38 -5.25
N LEU A 18 -15.59 11.30 -3.99
CA LEU A 18 -14.75 11.57 -2.83
C LEU A 18 -13.65 10.52 -2.61
N HIS A 19 -13.87 9.27 -3.02
CA HIS A 19 -12.85 8.22 -2.93
C HIS A 19 -11.77 8.38 -4.02
N ILE A 20 -12.16 8.70 -5.26
CA ILE A 20 -11.25 8.97 -6.38
C ILE A 20 -10.37 10.19 -6.06
N ALA A 21 -10.99 11.20 -5.46
CA ALA A 21 -10.32 12.39 -4.94
C ALA A 21 -9.27 12.07 -3.88
N SER A 22 -9.65 11.24 -2.91
CA SER A 22 -8.79 10.85 -1.81
C SER A 22 -7.62 10.02 -2.34
N GLU A 23 -7.86 9.13 -3.29
CA GLU A 23 -6.81 8.37 -3.98
C GLU A 23 -5.84 9.31 -4.71
N GLY A 24 -6.33 10.23 -5.54
CA GLY A 24 -5.49 11.17 -6.29
C GLY A 24 -4.67 12.12 -5.41
N VAL A 25 -5.25 12.62 -4.31
CA VAL A 25 -4.51 13.46 -3.34
C VAL A 25 -3.48 12.64 -2.58
N GLY A 26 -3.84 11.44 -2.13
CA GLY A 26 -2.92 10.52 -1.47
C GLY A 26 -1.73 10.19 -2.35
N THR A 27 -1.95 9.84 -3.62
CA THR A 27 -0.89 9.54 -4.58
C THR A 27 0.01 10.75 -4.84
N ALA A 28 -0.56 11.95 -4.97
CA ALA A 28 0.23 13.17 -5.14
C ALA A 28 1.11 13.48 -3.91
N LEU A 29 0.56 13.34 -2.70
CA LEU A 29 1.31 13.55 -1.45
C LEU A 29 2.41 12.49 -1.28
N PHE A 30 2.11 11.23 -1.59
CA PHE A 30 3.07 10.13 -1.55
C PHE A 30 4.22 10.37 -2.53
N ALA A 31 3.94 10.79 -3.77
CA ALA A 31 4.95 11.14 -4.76
C ALA A 31 5.83 12.33 -4.35
N MET A 32 5.31 13.24 -3.52
CA MET A 32 6.07 14.36 -2.92
C MET A 32 6.88 13.94 -1.68
N GLY A 33 6.87 12.66 -1.28
CA GLY A 33 7.52 12.18 -0.06
C GLY A 33 6.77 12.55 1.22
N ARG A 34 5.58 13.16 1.13
CA ARG A 34 4.73 13.53 2.27
C ARG A 34 3.86 12.35 2.71
N VAL A 35 4.52 11.25 3.06
CA VAL A 35 3.87 9.94 3.28
C VAL A 35 2.89 9.98 4.45
N ARG A 36 3.25 10.65 5.56
CA ARG A 36 2.35 10.83 6.72
C ARG A 36 1.07 11.58 6.35
N ASP A 37 1.17 12.58 5.49
CA ASP A 37 0.02 13.35 5.02
C ASP A 37 -0.85 12.55 4.04
N ALA A 38 -0.25 11.62 3.29
CA ALA A 38 -0.95 10.75 2.35
C ALA A 38 -1.79 9.66 3.04
N LEU A 39 -1.29 9.15 4.17
CA LEU A 39 -1.88 8.02 4.90
C LEU A 39 -3.40 8.13 5.18
N PRO A 40 -3.95 9.24 5.73
CA PRO A 40 -5.39 9.35 5.99
C PRO A 40 -6.24 9.28 4.72
N TYR A 41 -5.72 9.74 3.57
CA TYR A 41 -6.43 9.68 2.30
C TYR A 41 -6.49 8.27 1.74
N PHE A 42 -5.39 7.53 1.81
CA PHE A 42 -5.36 6.12 1.40
C PHE A 42 -6.19 5.23 2.32
N ALA A 43 -6.14 5.44 3.64
CA ALA A 43 -6.97 4.72 4.60
C ALA A 43 -8.46 4.92 4.29
N ARG A 44 -8.88 6.16 4.03
CA ARG A 44 -10.25 6.47 3.63
C ARG A 44 -10.62 5.79 2.30
N ALA A 45 -9.75 5.86 1.30
CA ALA A 45 -10.01 5.23 0.01
C ALA A 45 -10.16 3.70 0.12
N ALA A 46 -9.35 3.05 0.97
CA ALA A 46 -9.42 1.62 1.24
C ALA A 46 -10.69 1.20 1.99
N VAL A 47 -11.18 2.01 2.94
CA VAL A 47 -12.45 1.77 3.64
C VAL A 47 -13.64 1.91 2.69
N MET A 48 -13.61 2.90 1.80
CA MET A 48 -14.70 3.14 0.84
C MET A 48 -14.74 2.08 -0.27
N GLN A 49 -13.62 1.43 -0.57
CA GLN A 49 -13.48 0.43 -1.63
C GLN A 49 -12.75 -0.82 -1.11
N PRO A 50 -13.37 -1.61 -0.20
CA PRO A 50 -12.70 -2.72 0.47
C PRO A 50 -12.35 -3.89 -0.46
N SER A 51 -13.00 -3.96 -1.63
CA SER A 51 -12.82 -5.00 -2.66
C SER A 51 -11.96 -4.55 -3.84
N LYS A 52 -11.54 -3.27 -3.91
CA LYS A 52 -10.66 -2.79 -4.99
C LYS A 52 -9.21 -2.93 -4.56
N LEU A 53 -8.37 -3.45 -5.44
CA LEU A 53 -6.95 -3.70 -5.15
C LEU A 53 -6.14 -2.41 -5.00
N THR A 54 -6.34 -1.42 -5.87
CA THR A 54 -5.51 -0.20 -5.92
C THR A 54 -5.50 0.60 -4.60
N PRO A 55 -6.64 0.87 -3.93
CA PRO A 55 -6.62 1.56 -2.65
C PRO A 55 -5.92 0.77 -1.54
N GLN A 56 -6.01 -0.56 -1.57
CA GLN A 56 -5.34 -1.44 -0.61
C GLN A 56 -3.82 -1.42 -0.82
N GLN A 57 -3.37 -1.46 -2.08
CA GLN A 57 -1.95 -1.33 -2.44
C GLN A 57 -1.39 0.02 -2.01
N ASN A 58 -2.10 1.12 -2.28
CA ASN A 58 -1.66 2.45 -1.90
C ASN A 58 -1.54 2.63 -0.37
N LEU A 59 -2.48 2.05 0.39
CA LEU A 59 -2.40 2.04 1.85
C LEU A 59 -1.20 1.20 2.34
N ALA A 60 -1.00 0.00 1.79
CA ALA A 60 0.13 -0.86 2.14
C ALA A 60 1.48 -0.20 1.82
N ALA A 61 1.58 0.46 0.66
CA ALA A 61 2.77 1.21 0.25
C ALA A 61 3.09 2.37 1.21
N ALA A 62 2.08 3.14 1.63
CA ALA A 62 2.27 4.23 2.59
C ALA A 62 2.71 3.72 3.97
N LEU A 63 2.05 2.69 4.50
CA LEU A 63 2.42 2.08 5.78
C LEU A 63 3.85 1.49 5.75
N GLY A 64 4.17 0.75 4.68
CA GLY A 64 5.51 0.18 4.50
C GLY A 64 6.60 1.23 4.35
N LYS A 65 6.29 2.37 3.71
CA LYS A 65 7.23 3.48 3.60
C LYS A 65 7.49 4.14 4.96
N LEU A 66 6.44 4.36 5.76
CA LEU A 66 6.58 4.89 7.13
C LEU A 66 7.35 3.96 8.05
N SER A 67 7.16 2.65 7.93
CA SER A 67 7.88 1.68 8.74
C SER A 67 9.36 1.58 8.36
N ILE A 68 9.70 1.72 7.07
CA ILE A 68 11.09 1.75 6.59
C ILE A 68 11.80 3.06 7.00
N ASP A 69 11.08 4.20 7.00
CA ASP A 69 11.63 5.51 7.35
C ASP A 69 11.86 5.69 8.88
N GLY A 70 11.78 4.60 9.65
CA GLY A 70 12.25 4.53 11.05
C GLY A 70 11.15 4.55 12.11
N ASP A 71 9.88 4.52 11.72
CA ASP A 71 8.76 4.48 12.66
C ASP A 71 8.26 3.04 12.83
N SER A 72 8.91 2.30 13.72
CA SER A 72 8.61 0.88 14.00
C SER A 72 7.17 0.63 14.44
N SER A 73 6.43 1.67 14.85
CA SER A 73 5.01 1.55 15.22
C SER A 73 4.13 1.09 14.05
N TYR A 74 4.54 1.33 12.81
CA TYR A 74 3.78 0.95 11.61
C TYR A 74 4.13 -0.45 11.06
N LEU A 75 5.13 -1.15 11.61
CA LEU A 75 5.60 -2.42 11.05
C LEU A 75 4.48 -3.47 10.96
N GLU A 76 3.71 -3.63 12.04
CA GLU A 76 2.63 -4.60 12.07
C GLU A 76 1.47 -4.21 11.14
N ASP A 77 1.10 -2.93 11.11
CA ASP A 77 0.04 -2.43 10.23
C ASP A 77 0.42 -2.59 8.76
N ALA A 78 1.69 -2.31 8.41
CA ALA A 78 2.23 -2.54 7.09
C ALA A 78 2.16 -4.03 6.71
N ALA A 79 2.59 -4.93 7.62
CA ALA A 79 2.55 -6.37 7.37
C ALA A 79 1.11 -6.87 7.14
N ARG A 80 0.15 -6.41 7.96
CA ARG A 80 -1.28 -6.70 7.76
C ARG A 80 -1.79 -6.18 6.42
N ALA A 81 -1.40 -4.98 6.03
CA ALA A 81 -1.84 -4.37 4.77
C ALA A 81 -1.29 -5.14 3.55
N TYR A 82 -0.01 -5.51 3.53
CA TYR A 82 0.56 -6.32 2.45
C TYR A 82 -0.02 -7.74 2.41
N HIS A 83 -0.27 -8.35 3.56
CA HIS A 83 -0.97 -9.63 3.62
C HIS A 83 -2.37 -9.54 2.97
N ARG A 84 -3.09 -8.44 3.19
CA ARG A 84 -4.39 -8.21 2.55
C ARG A 84 -4.27 -8.04 1.03
N VAL A 85 -3.25 -7.33 0.55
CA VAL A 85 -2.97 -7.21 -0.90
C VAL A 85 -2.74 -8.60 -1.49
N LEU A 86 -1.92 -9.44 -0.85
CA LEU A 86 -1.65 -10.81 -1.31
C LEU A 86 -2.87 -11.74 -1.24
N ALA A 87 -3.79 -11.51 -0.31
CA ALA A 87 -5.05 -12.25 -0.26
C ALA A 87 -5.98 -11.91 -1.44
N MET A 88 -5.86 -10.69 -2.00
CA MET A 88 -6.63 -10.24 -3.16
C MET A 88 -5.93 -10.57 -4.49
N ASP A 89 -4.61 -10.46 -4.51
CA ASP A 89 -3.74 -10.70 -5.66
C ASP A 89 -2.52 -11.50 -5.19
N GLY A 90 -2.66 -12.83 -5.21
CA GLY A 90 -1.60 -13.75 -4.78
C GLY A 90 -0.36 -13.75 -5.67
N GLY A 91 -0.43 -13.12 -6.85
CA GLY A 91 0.66 -12.96 -7.81
C GLY A 91 1.46 -11.67 -7.62
N ASN A 92 1.11 -10.83 -6.64
CA ASN A 92 1.76 -9.55 -6.44
C ASN A 92 3.18 -9.68 -5.87
N ALA A 93 4.18 -9.72 -6.76
CA ALA A 93 5.58 -9.90 -6.36
C ALA A 93 6.10 -8.78 -5.44
N ASP A 94 5.72 -7.51 -5.69
CA ASP A 94 6.14 -6.39 -4.83
C ASP A 94 5.59 -6.57 -3.41
N ALA A 95 4.29 -6.87 -3.26
CA ALA A 95 3.69 -7.11 -1.95
C ALA A 95 4.33 -8.30 -1.21
N ALA A 96 4.68 -9.37 -1.93
CA ALA A 96 5.39 -10.51 -1.35
C ALA A 96 6.77 -10.12 -0.82
N CYS A 97 7.56 -9.38 -1.60
CA CYS A 97 8.86 -8.86 -1.18
C CYS A 97 8.74 -7.95 0.05
N LYS A 98 7.77 -7.03 0.05
CA LYS A 98 7.56 -6.09 1.16
C LYS A 98 7.11 -6.80 2.44
N LEU A 99 6.20 -7.77 2.35
CA LEU A 99 5.77 -8.54 3.51
C LEU A 99 6.93 -9.34 4.11
N MET A 100 7.76 -9.98 3.28
CA MET A 100 8.94 -10.71 3.74
C MET A 100 9.90 -9.77 4.48
N LEU A 101 10.20 -8.59 3.92
CA LEU A 101 11.07 -7.60 4.57
C LEU A 101 10.52 -7.15 5.93
N LEU A 102 9.22 -6.86 6.02
CA LEU A 102 8.58 -6.41 7.25
C LEU A 102 8.59 -7.51 8.33
N ARG A 103 8.38 -8.77 7.95
CA ARG A 103 8.48 -9.92 8.86
C ARG A 103 9.88 -10.07 9.44
N GLN A 104 10.92 -9.85 8.63
CA GLN A 104 12.30 -9.85 9.13
C GLN A 104 12.55 -8.74 10.15
N GLN A 105 12.02 -7.53 9.90
CA GLN A 105 12.11 -6.41 10.85
C GLN A 105 11.35 -6.67 12.16
N LEU A 106 10.26 -7.42 12.09
CA LEU A 106 9.47 -7.86 13.26
C LEU A 106 10.08 -9.08 13.97
N CYS A 107 11.20 -9.64 13.48
CA CYS A 107 11.75 -10.91 13.93
C CYS A 107 10.75 -12.09 13.85
N ASP A 108 9.79 -12.03 12.91
CA ASP A 108 8.86 -13.11 12.64
C ASP A 108 9.44 -14.07 11.58
N TRP A 109 10.07 -15.14 12.06
CA TRP A 109 10.78 -16.11 11.23
C TRP A 109 9.96 -17.36 10.91
N ARG A 110 8.71 -17.46 11.40
CA ARG A 110 7.90 -18.69 11.34
C ARG A 110 7.68 -19.21 9.92
N THR A 111 7.60 -18.31 8.93
CA THR A 111 7.34 -18.63 7.52
C THR A 111 8.46 -18.20 6.58
N LEU A 112 9.67 -17.95 7.09
CA LEU A 112 10.74 -17.35 6.30
C LEU A 112 11.04 -18.15 5.02
N GLU A 113 11.15 -19.47 5.11
CA GLU A 113 11.51 -20.33 3.98
C GLU A 113 10.41 -20.33 2.89
N SER A 114 9.15 -20.46 3.30
CA SER A 114 8.02 -20.43 2.36
C SER A 114 7.82 -19.05 1.74
N ASP A 115 8.02 -17.98 2.50
CA ASP A 115 7.98 -16.60 1.99
C ASP A 115 9.08 -16.37 0.96
N LEU A 116 10.31 -16.84 1.22
CA LEU A 116 11.44 -16.73 0.30
C LEU A 116 11.18 -17.50 -1.01
N GLN A 117 10.72 -18.75 -0.92
CA GLN A 117 10.37 -19.55 -2.10
C GLN A 117 9.30 -18.85 -2.95
N ARG A 118 8.29 -18.26 -2.30
CA ARG A 118 7.23 -17.51 -2.98
C ARG A 118 7.78 -16.29 -3.71
N VAL A 119 8.62 -15.50 -3.05
CA VAL A 119 9.26 -14.32 -3.65
C VAL A 119 10.10 -14.71 -4.87
N ILE A 120 10.90 -15.79 -4.78
CA ILE A 120 11.71 -16.29 -5.90
C ILE A 120 10.81 -16.69 -7.09
N SER A 121 9.73 -17.43 -6.84
CA SER A 121 8.79 -17.85 -7.90
C SER A 121 8.17 -16.65 -8.61
N LEU A 122 7.55 -15.74 -7.85
CA LEU A 122 6.81 -14.60 -8.40
C LEU A 122 7.72 -13.64 -9.17
N THR A 123 8.92 -13.36 -8.64
CA THR A 123 9.87 -12.47 -9.32
C THR A 123 10.48 -13.11 -10.56
N SER A 124 10.73 -14.43 -10.53
CA SER A 124 11.23 -15.17 -11.70
C SER A 124 10.21 -15.19 -12.83
N GLU A 125 8.92 -15.33 -12.52
CA GLU A 125 7.84 -15.25 -13.49
C GLU A 125 7.73 -13.84 -14.09
N GLN A 126 7.80 -12.81 -13.25
CA GLN A 126 7.72 -11.41 -13.70
C GLN A 126 8.88 -10.99 -14.60
N MET A 127 10.08 -11.55 -14.43
CA MET A 127 11.24 -11.27 -15.29
C MET A 127 11.21 -12.02 -16.63
N ARG A 128 10.36 -13.04 -16.79
CA ARG A 128 10.24 -13.83 -18.04
C ARG A 128 9.21 -13.26 -19.01
N GLY A 129 8.32 -12.38 -18.56
CA GLY A 129 7.36 -11.66 -19.39
C GLY A 129 7.91 -10.33 -19.90
#